data_AF-A0A6L7VVJ3-F1
#
_entry.id   AF-A0A6L7VVJ3-F1
#
_cell.length_a   1.000
_cell.length_b   1.000
_cell.length_c   1.000
_cell.angle_alpha   90.00
_cell.angle_beta   90.00
_cell.angle_gamma   90.00
#
_symmetry.space_group_name_H-M   'P 1'
#
loop_
_entity.id
_entity.type
_entity.pdbx_description
1 polymer ?
#
loop_
_entity_poly.entity_id
_entity_poly.type
_entity_poly.pdbx_seq_one_letter_code
_entity_poly.pdbx_strand_id
1 'polypeptide(L)' 'MIIIYNSIMYVCLCSAVTTDQIIKCVRSGCKDLDAVTKQLGVGLNCGSCIYMIADLIVKFESHNHIQTLDPDRHELKDV' A
#
# COMPACT_ATOMS: atom_id res chain seq x y z
N MET A 1 21.46 14.02 -14.02
CA MET A 1 20.87 12.70 -14.34
C MET A 1 19.88 12.40 -13.23
N ILE A 2 18.60 12.70 -13.44
CA ILE A 2 17.55 12.53 -12.43
C ILE A 2 17.22 11.04 -12.42
N ILE A 3 17.67 10.31 -11.40
CA ILE A 3 17.21 8.94 -11.20
C ILE A 3 15.81 9.05 -10.59
N ILE A 4 14.80 8.75 -11.40
CA ILE A 4 13.39 8.71 -11.02
C ILE A 4 13.20 7.48 -10.11
N TYR A 5 13.58 7.57 -8.84
CA TYR A 5 13.30 6.53 -7.85
C TYR A 5 11.82 6.62 -7.45
N ASN A 6 10.95 6.10 -8.31
CA ASN A 6 9.56 5.81 -7.95
C ASN A 6 9.54 4.45 -7.26
N SER A 7 9.61 4.45 -5.93
CA SER A 7 9.51 3.22 -5.13
C SER A 7 8.07 2.73 -5.14
N ILE A 8 7.77 1.85 -6.09
CA ILE A 8 6.51 1.13 -6.15
C ILE A 8 6.61 -0.08 -5.20
N MET A 9 5.91 -0.05 -4.07
CA MET A 9 5.83 -1.20 -3.16
C MET A 9 4.66 -2.10 -3.54
N TYR A 10 4.92 -3.41 -3.67
CA TYR A 10 3.85 -4.41 -3.77
C TYR A 10 3.29 -4.72 -2.38
N VAL A 11 1.98 -4.59 -2.25
CA VAL A 11 1.22 -4.88 -1.03
C VAL A 11 0.64 -6.29 -1.07
N CYS A 12 0.21 -6.75 -2.25
CA CYS A 12 -0.29 -8.11 -2.46
C CYS A 12 0.45 -8.77 -3.61
N LEU A 13 1.24 -9.81 -3.32
CA LEU A 13 1.98 -10.52 -4.36
C LEU A 13 1.09 -11.45 -5.19
N CYS A 14 0.07 -12.06 -4.59
CA CYS A 14 -0.84 -12.97 -5.30
C CYS A 14 -1.60 -12.28 -6.43
N SER A 15 -2.07 -11.05 -6.19
CA SER A 15 -2.84 -10.26 -7.14
C SER A 15 -1.99 -9.16 -7.81
N ALA A 16 -0.68 -9.16 -7.56
CA ALA A 16 0.28 -8.17 -8.04
C ALA A 16 -0.14 -6.70 -7.81
N VAL A 17 -0.67 -6.42 -6.62
CA VAL A 17 -1.23 -5.10 -6.26
C VAL A 17 -0.20 -4.26 -5.51
N THR A 18 -0.06 -3.00 -5.92
CA THR A 18 0.87 -2.02 -5.37
C THR A 18 0.18 -1.04 -4.42
N THR A 19 0.96 -0.36 -3.58
CA THR A 19 0.44 0.68 -2.68
C THR A 19 -0.29 1.78 -3.46
N ASP A 20 0.24 2.22 -4.60
CA ASP A 20 -0.40 3.25 -5.44
C ASP A 20 -1.79 2.81 -5.94
N GLN A 21 -1.96 1.54 -6.30
CA GLN A 21 -3.27 1.00 -6.68
C GLN A 21 -4.26 0.98 -5.51
N ILE A 22 -3.81 0.61 -4.31
CA ILE A 22 -4.63 0.69 -3.09
C ILE A 22 -5.07 2.14 -2.84
N ILE A 23 -4.15 3.10 -2.94
CA ILE A 23 -4.44 4.53 -2.76
C ILE A 23 -5.46 5.02 -3.79
N LYS A 24 -5.28 4.65 -5.06
CA LYS A 24 -6.23 4.98 -6.13
C LYS A 24 -7.62 4.42 -5.85
N CYS A 25 -7.73 3.20 -5.32
CA CYS A 25 -9.00 2.63 -4.88
C CYS A 25 -9.62 3.48 -3.76
N VAL A 26 -8.85 3.77 -2.70
CA VAL A 26 -9.33 4.55 -1.56
C VAL A 26 -9.80 5.95 -2.00
N ARG A 27 -9.03 6.63 -2.84
CA ARG A 27 -9.42 7.92 -3.44
C ARG A 27 -10.67 7.85 -4.33
N SER A 28 -10.91 6.69 -4.94
CA SER A 28 -12.12 6.43 -5.73
C SER A 28 -13.35 6.09 -4.86
N GLY A 29 -13.18 5.97 -3.54
CA GLY A 29 -14.26 5.74 -2.58
C GLY A 29 -14.22 4.38 -1.87
N CYS A 30 -13.16 3.58 -2.04
CA CYS A 30 -12.99 2.34 -1.26
C CYS A 30 -12.69 2.69 0.21
N LYS A 31 -13.63 2.45 1.14
CA LYS A 31 -13.48 2.83 2.57
C LYS A 31 -13.16 1.68 3.51
N ASP A 32 -13.16 0.46 2.99
CA ASP A 32 -13.02 -0.74 3.80
C ASP A 32 -12.36 -1.86 2.98
N LEU A 33 -11.93 -2.89 3.69
CA LEU A 33 -11.21 -4.02 3.09
C LEU A 33 -12.07 -4.76 2.05
N ASP A 34 -13.39 -4.84 2.23
CA ASP A 34 -14.29 -5.53 1.30
C ASP A 34 -14.35 -4.77 -0.03
N ALA A 35 -14.51 -3.45 0.04
CA ALA A 35 -14.47 -2.57 -1.13
C ALA A 35 -13.14 -2.69 -1.90
N VAL A 36 -12.00 -2.69 -1.18
CA VAL A 36 -10.68 -2.85 -1.79
C VAL A 36 -10.48 -4.25 -2.37
N THR A 37 -10.95 -5.28 -1.69
CA THR A 37 -10.91 -6.69 -2.14
C THR A 37 -11.72 -6.87 -3.42
N LYS A 38 -12.93 -6.33 -3.46
CA LYS A 38 -13.81 -6.39 -4.62
C LYS A 38 -13.21 -5.68 -5.83
N GLN A 39 -12.54 -4.54 -5.60
CA GLN A 39 -11.98 -3.73 -6.68
C GLN A 39 -10.65 -4.27 -7.22
N LEU A 40 -9.78 -4.80 -6.35
CA LEU A 40 -8.40 -5.15 -6.70
C LEU A 40 -8.07 -6.64 -6.55
N GLY A 41 -9.00 -7.46 -6.07
CA GLY A 41 -8.83 -8.91 -5.91
C GLY A 41 -7.81 -9.30 -4.83
N VAL A 42 -7.48 -8.40 -3.90
CA VAL A 42 -6.54 -8.65 -2.80
C VAL A 42 -7.18 -9.52 -1.70
N GLY A 43 -6.36 -10.22 -0.91
CA GLY A 43 -6.86 -11.00 0.24
C GLY A 43 -7.60 -12.30 -0.11
N LEU A 44 -7.84 -12.60 -1.40
CA LEU A 44 -8.59 -13.78 -1.85
C LEU A 44 -7.78 -15.09 -1.87
N ASN A 45 -6.44 -15.02 -1.83
CA ASN A 45 -5.58 -16.19 -1.95
C ASN A 45 -4.92 -16.59 -0.61
N CYS A 46 -3.80 -15.98 -0.23
CA CYS A 46 -3.10 -16.32 1.01
C CYS A 46 -3.50 -15.46 2.22
N GLY A 47 -4.20 -14.35 2.00
CA GLY A 47 -4.64 -13.43 3.05
C GLY A 47 -3.55 -12.60 3.74
N SER A 48 -2.26 -12.82 3.49
CA SER A 48 -1.16 -12.16 4.23
C SER A 48 -1.13 -10.63 4.10
N CYS A 49 -1.71 -10.07 3.03
CA CYS A 49 -1.76 -8.63 2.80
C CYS A 49 -2.89 -7.92 3.59
N ILE A 50 -3.84 -8.65 4.18
CA ILE A 50 -5.08 -8.09 4.74
C ILE A 50 -4.79 -7.05 5.83
N TYR A 51 -3.95 -7.38 6.82
CA TYR A 51 -3.63 -6.46 7.92
C TYR A 51 -2.92 -5.19 7.42
N MET A 52 -2.01 -5.34 6.46
CA MET A 52 -1.30 -4.20 5.87
C MET A 52 -2.26 -3.28 5.09
N ILE A 53 -3.21 -3.85 4.35
CA ILE A 53 -4.21 -3.08 3.61
C ILE A 53 -5.13 -2.33 4.57
N ALA A 54 -5.58 -2.97 5.65
CA ALA A 54 -6.42 -2.33 6.65
C ALA A 54 -5.70 -1.14 7.32
N ASP A 55 -4.43 -1.31 7.69
CA ASP A 55 -3.60 -0.23 8.24
C ASP A 55 -3.41 0.91 7.23
N LEU A 56 -3.19 0.60 5.95
CA LEU A 56 -3.12 1.62 4.89
C LEU A 56 -4.43 2.42 4.79
N ILE A 57 -5.59 1.76 4.76
CA ILE A 57 -6.89 2.45 4.66
C ILE A 57 -7.06 3.45 5.82
N VAL A 58 -6.82 3.01 7.06
CA VAL A 58 -6.92 3.86 8.26
C VAL A 58 -5.92 5.02 8.22
N LYS A 59 -4.68 4.77 7.78
CA LYS A 59 -3.66 5.83 7.60
C LYS A 59 -4.08 6.86 6.56
N PHE A 60 -4.69 6.43 5.45
CA PHE A 60 -5.18 7.35 4.41
C PHE A 60 -6.38 8.18 4.87
N GLU A 61 -7.27 7.64 5.70
CA GLU A 61 -8.38 8.40 6.27
C GLU A 61 -7.93 9.44 7.30
N SER A 62 -6.87 9.15 8.05
CA SER A 62 -6.33 10.04 9.09
C SER A 62 -5.34 11.09 8.57
N HIS A 63 -4.62 10.81 7.49
CA HIS A 63 -3.61 11.72 6.92
C HIS A 63 -3.99 12.22 5.52
N ASN A 64 -4.84 13.25 5.47
CA ASN A 64 -5.01 14.11 4.29
C ASN A 64 -3.82 15.09 4.11
N HIS A 65 -2.64 14.77 4.65
CA HIS A 65 -1.42 15.56 4.59
C HIS A 65 -0.28 14.68 4.05
N ILE A 66 0.25 15.09 2.90
CA ILE A 66 1.35 14.47 2.13
C ILE A 66 2.37 13.79 3.07
N GLN A 67 2.40 12.45 3.08
CA GLN A 67 3.57 11.71 3.55
C GLN A 67 4.52 11.58 2.35
N THR A 68 5.58 12.37 2.39
CA THR A 68 6.83 12.05 1.69
C THR A 68 7.22 10.65 2.14
N LEU A 69 7.26 9.72 1.19
CA LEU A 69 7.78 8.38 1.41
C LEU A 69 9.28 8.54 1.75
N ASP A 70 9.61 8.50 3.04
CA ASP A 70 10.99 8.48 3.53
C ASP A 70 11.70 7.22 3.01
N PRO A 71 12.75 7.37 2.18
CA PRO A 71 13.52 6.24 1.67
C PRO A 71 14.73 6.03 2.58
N ASP A 72 14.57 5.36 3.73
CA ASP A 72 15.69 4.63 4.36
C ASP A 72 15.26 3.87 5.62
N ARG A 73 14.87 2.60 5.43
CA ARG A 73 15.28 1.55 6.35
C ARG A 73 16.16 0.59 5.55
N HIS A 74 17.32 1.08 5.11
CA HIS A 74 18.43 0.18 4.86
C HIS A 74 18.82 -0.42 6.21
N GLU A 75 18.85 -1.75 6.28
CA GLU A 75 19.45 -2.47 7.39
C GLU A 75 20.92 -2.04 7.50
N LEU A 76 21.26 -1.37 8.60
CA LEU A 76 22.62 -1.39 9.15
C LEU A 76 22.49 -1.87 10.60
N LYS A 77 22.49 -3.20 10.76
CA LYS A 77 22.94 -3.88 11.98
C LYS A 77 24.09 -4.79 11.60
N ASP A 78 25.24 -4.17 11.36
CA ASP A 78 26.54 -4.79 11.56
C ASP A 78 27.26 -4.00 12.68
N VAL A 79 27.02 -4.40 13.92
CA VAL A 79 28.02 -4.50 15.02
C VAL A 79 27.47 -5.39 16.14
#